data_AF-A0A7K2YCI7-F1
#
_entry.id   AF-A0A7K2YCI7-F1
#
_cell.length_a   1.000
_cell.length_b   1.000
_cell.length_c   1.000
_cell.angle_alpha   90.00
_cell.angle_beta   90.00
_cell.angle_gamma   90.00
#
_symmetry.space_group_name_H-M   'P 1'
#
loop_
_entity.id
_entity.type
_entity.pdbx_description
1 polymer ?
#
loop_
_entity_poly.entity_id
_entity_poly.type
_entity_poly.pdbx_seq_one_letter_code
_entity_poly.pdbx_strand_id
1 'polypeptide(L)'
;MSGRLVQARSVASAVALLLVAMVGAVWAAPAARADSVRAAQWYLDVWHMEEVWKSSKGAGVTVALIDSGVDATHPDLAGQVLAGPMGAGDDGAGHGTGMAGLIAGLGRGNGGQGVYGVAPSVKILPFRTYLSDNSMMPGAVEKAIRLAADSPARIINLSLGTGTAVPDMREAVAYAQRKGKLVVAAAGNTPDNSRDVPVYPAAYPGVVGVSALTRKGSMASNGVPGSWVSLSAPGADTPSACISETRYCMGTGSSGAAALTSGVAALVWSVHPDWTANQVIQRLLDTANRPDEPVPSDTFGWGSVSPRKALASTDPPGPADVNPLVGKRGDAPTTAPA
;
A
#
# COMPACT_ATOMS: atom_id res chain seq x y z
N MET A 1 -44.59 88.46 -24.85
CA MET A 1 -43.32 88.17 -24.14
C MET A 1 -42.83 86.83 -24.69
N SER A 2 -41.67 86.70 -25.34
CA SER A 2 -40.30 86.99 -24.84
C SER A 2 -39.92 86.03 -23.70
N GLY A 3 -38.93 85.12 -23.79
CA GLY A 3 -38.09 84.69 -24.93
C GLY A 3 -36.61 84.52 -24.54
N ARG A 4 -35.91 83.52 -25.13
CA ARG A 4 -34.47 83.18 -24.97
C ARG A 4 -34.08 82.68 -23.55
N LEU A 5 -33.57 81.45 -23.40
CA LEU A 5 -32.19 80.95 -23.66
C LEU A 5 -31.14 81.40 -22.62
N VAL A 6 -30.68 80.45 -21.80
CA VAL A 6 -29.35 80.37 -21.16
C VAL A 6 -28.88 78.93 -21.43
N GLN A 7 -28.07 78.69 -22.46
CA GLN A 7 -26.60 78.68 -22.47
C GLN A 7 -25.95 77.47 -21.77
N ALA A 8 -24.92 76.92 -22.41
CA ALA A 8 -24.31 75.63 -22.10
C ALA A 8 -22.81 75.77 -21.73
N ARG A 9 -22.20 74.67 -21.28
CA ARG A 9 -20.74 74.51 -21.20
C ARG A 9 -20.27 73.27 -21.96
N SER A 10 -19.84 73.53 -23.20
CA SER A 10 -18.57 73.13 -23.85
C SER A 10 -17.50 72.47 -22.93
N VAL A 11 -16.56 71.61 -23.36
CA VAL A 11 -16.02 71.05 -24.65
C VAL A 11 -15.60 69.58 -24.31
N ALA A 12 -15.35 68.56 -25.14
CA ALA A 12 -14.97 68.32 -26.55
C ALA A 12 -15.61 66.98 -27.05
N SER A 13 -15.44 66.37 -28.25
CA SER A 13 -14.46 66.36 -29.37
C SER A 13 -13.15 65.58 -29.10
N ALA A 14 -12.66 64.63 -29.93
CA ALA A 14 -13.21 63.98 -31.14
C ALA A 14 -12.60 62.57 -31.40
N VAL A 15 -13.09 61.90 -32.44
CA VAL A 15 -12.78 60.52 -32.92
C VAL A 15 -11.28 60.21 -33.12
N ALA A 16 -10.87 58.99 -32.75
CA ALA A 16 -9.82 58.23 -33.45
C ALA A 16 -10.15 56.73 -33.44
N LEU A 17 -10.42 56.14 -34.62
CA LEU A 17 -10.50 54.68 -34.79
C LEU A 17 -9.09 54.11 -34.99
N LEU A 18 -8.75 53.05 -34.27
CA LEU A 18 -7.55 52.25 -34.51
C LEU A 18 -7.91 50.76 -34.48
N LEU A 19 -8.15 50.20 -35.67
CA LEU A 19 -8.28 48.77 -35.87
C LEU A 19 -6.89 48.13 -35.75
N VAL A 20 -6.67 47.34 -34.70
CA VAL A 20 -5.48 46.48 -34.58
C VAL A 20 -5.94 45.02 -34.63
N ALA A 21 -5.85 44.43 -35.82
CA ALA A 21 -6.15 43.01 -36.04
C ALA A 21 -4.99 42.13 -35.53
N MET A 22 -4.95 41.87 -34.22
CA MET A 22 -4.05 40.89 -33.63
C MET A 22 -4.51 39.47 -33.99
N VAL A 23 -3.93 38.90 -35.05
CA VAL A 23 -4.02 37.46 -35.33
C VAL A 23 -3.19 36.71 -34.29
N GLY A 24 -3.77 36.55 -33.10
CA GLY A 24 -3.17 35.81 -32.00
C GLY A 24 -3.16 34.32 -32.31
N ALA A 25 -2.05 33.81 -32.84
CA ALA A 25 -1.76 32.37 -32.90
C ALA A 25 -1.45 31.84 -31.48
N VAL A 26 -2.47 31.86 -30.62
CA VAL A 26 -2.39 31.29 -29.28
C VAL A 26 -2.55 29.79 -29.41
N TRP A 27 -1.44 29.10 -29.20
CA TRP A 27 -1.35 27.64 -29.17
C TRP A 27 -2.41 27.09 -28.21
N ALA A 28 -3.00 25.95 -28.56
CA ALA A 28 -3.72 25.16 -27.57
C ALA A 28 -2.71 24.79 -26.47
N ALA A 29 -2.84 25.42 -25.30
CA ALA A 29 -2.07 25.03 -24.14
C ALA A 29 -2.27 23.53 -23.92
N PRO A 30 -1.21 22.73 -23.67
CA PRO A 30 -1.39 21.32 -23.35
C PRO A 30 -2.35 21.26 -22.17
N ALA A 31 -3.51 20.61 -22.37
CA ALA A 31 -4.59 20.64 -21.41
C ALA A 31 -4.03 20.26 -20.04
N ALA A 32 -4.13 21.17 -19.06
CA ALA A 32 -3.56 21.00 -17.74
C ALA A 32 -4.11 19.70 -17.16
N ARG A 33 -3.29 18.65 -17.17
CA ARG A 33 -3.69 17.29 -16.85
C ARG A 33 -4.02 17.29 -15.37
N ALA A 34 -5.32 17.35 -15.04
CA ALA A 34 -5.78 17.17 -13.68
C ALA A 34 -5.15 15.89 -13.16
N ASP A 35 -4.32 16.00 -12.11
CA ASP A 35 -3.41 14.94 -11.72
C ASP A 35 -4.18 13.66 -11.47
N SER A 36 -3.96 12.67 -12.34
CA SER A 36 -4.74 11.45 -12.33
C SER A 36 -4.42 10.60 -11.10
N VAL A 37 -5.29 9.65 -10.77
CA VAL A 37 -5.09 8.79 -9.60
C VAL A 37 -3.73 8.08 -9.68
N ARG A 38 -3.34 7.60 -10.87
CA ARG A 38 -1.98 7.10 -11.14
C ARG A 38 -0.88 8.16 -10.99
N ALA A 39 -1.07 9.40 -11.44
CA ALA A 39 -0.07 10.46 -11.27
C ALA A 39 0.16 10.83 -9.79
N ALA A 40 -0.87 10.67 -8.94
CA ALA A 40 -0.74 10.83 -7.50
C ALA A 40 -0.05 9.64 -6.79
N GLN A 41 0.12 8.47 -7.44
CA GLN A 41 0.87 7.32 -6.90
C GLN A 41 2.39 7.51 -6.94
N TRP A 42 2.87 8.56 -6.28
CA TRP A 42 4.28 9.01 -6.27
C TRP A 42 5.32 7.91 -5.97
N TYR A 43 4.92 6.91 -5.20
CA TYR A 43 5.77 5.78 -4.81
C TYR A 43 6.09 4.85 -5.97
N LEU A 44 5.18 4.69 -6.94
CA LEU A 44 5.45 3.92 -8.16
C LEU A 44 6.55 4.58 -8.99
N ASP A 45 6.64 5.91 -8.96
CA ASP A 45 7.63 6.69 -9.71
C ASP A 45 8.99 6.66 -8.99
N VAL A 46 9.00 6.83 -7.66
CA VAL A 46 10.21 6.70 -6.81
C VAL A 46 10.81 5.29 -6.86
N TRP A 47 9.98 4.26 -7.04
CA TRP A 47 10.43 2.88 -7.29
C TRP A 47 10.73 2.57 -8.76
N HIS A 48 10.38 3.47 -9.70
CA HIS A 48 10.48 3.30 -11.16
C HIS A 48 9.78 2.01 -11.63
N MET A 49 8.54 1.83 -11.21
CA MET A 49 7.79 0.58 -11.38
C MET A 49 7.61 0.16 -12.84
N GLU A 50 7.64 1.10 -13.79
CA GLU A 50 7.61 0.78 -15.23
C GLU A 50 8.82 -0.02 -15.71
N GLU A 51 9.98 0.12 -15.06
CA GLU A 51 11.15 -0.73 -15.29
C GLU A 51 11.03 -2.07 -14.55
N VAL A 52 10.59 -2.05 -13.28
CA VAL A 52 10.36 -3.25 -12.46
C VAL A 52 9.37 -4.21 -13.14
N TRP A 53 8.32 -3.66 -13.75
CA TRP A 53 7.27 -4.39 -14.48
C TRP A 53 7.72 -5.01 -15.81
N LYS A 54 8.94 -4.74 -16.28
CA LYS A 54 9.56 -5.49 -17.39
C LYS A 54 10.11 -6.84 -16.92
N SER A 55 10.55 -6.93 -15.66
CA SER A 55 11.05 -8.16 -15.05
C SER A 55 9.95 -9.00 -14.39
N SER A 56 9.00 -8.38 -13.69
CA SER A 56 7.87 -9.11 -13.07
C SER A 56 6.67 -8.22 -12.76
N LYS A 57 5.48 -8.82 -12.83
CA LYS A 57 4.21 -8.22 -12.35
C LYS A 57 3.54 -9.07 -11.26
N GLY A 58 4.23 -10.07 -10.70
CA GLY A 58 3.69 -10.95 -9.66
C GLY A 58 2.85 -12.12 -10.17
N ALA A 59 2.98 -12.48 -11.45
CA ALA A 59 2.25 -13.59 -12.05
C ALA A 59 2.49 -14.92 -11.31
N GLY A 60 1.43 -15.70 -11.11
CA GLY A 60 1.47 -16.98 -10.40
C GLY A 60 1.44 -16.88 -8.87
N VAL A 61 1.54 -15.68 -8.28
CA VAL A 61 1.44 -15.49 -6.82
C VAL A 61 0.01 -15.12 -6.43
N THR A 62 -0.48 -15.74 -5.35
CA THR A 62 -1.72 -15.36 -4.66
C THR A 62 -1.38 -14.75 -3.30
N VAL A 63 -1.99 -13.62 -2.98
CA VAL A 63 -1.90 -12.91 -1.69
C VAL A 63 -3.22 -13.07 -0.96
N ALA A 64 -3.19 -13.63 0.24
CA ALA A 64 -4.33 -13.61 1.15
C ALA A 64 -4.41 -12.23 1.80
N LEU A 65 -5.56 -11.58 1.72
CA LEU A 65 -5.81 -10.27 2.32
C LEU A 65 -6.84 -10.43 3.44
N ILE A 66 -6.40 -10.20 4.67
CA ILE A 66 -7.20 -10.33 5.90
C ILE A 66 -7.57 -8.93 6.36
N ASP A 67 -8.80 -8.51 6.08
CA ASP A 67 -9.20 -7.10 6.07
C ASP A 67 -10.75 -6.95 6.12
N SER A 68 -11.29 -5.75 5.86
CA SER A 68 -12.73 -5.46 5.88
C SER A 68 -13.58 -6.13 4.78
N GLY A 69 -12.94 -6.74 3.79
CA GLY A 69 -13.55 -7.30 2.58
C GLY A 69 -12.80 -6.81 1.34
N VAL A 70 -13.29 -7.13 0.14
CA VAL A 70 -12.84 -6.49 -1.11
C VAL A 70 -14.02 -6.35 -2.08
N ASP A 71 -14.23 -5.14 -2.60
CA ASP A 71 -15.13 -4.91 -3.73
C ASP A 71 -14.50 -5.41 -5.04
N ALA A 72 -14.83 -6.66 -5.40
CA ALA A 72 -14.43 -7.29 -6.65
C ALA A 72 -15.02 -6.64 -7.92
N THR A 73 -16.00 -5.72 -7.79
CA THR A 73 -16.59 -4.96 -8.90
C THR A 73 -15.85 -3.66 -9.20
N HIS A 74 -14.92 -3.23 -8.34
CA HIS A 74 -14.12 -2.04 -8.56
C HIS A 74 -13.34 -2.16 -9.89
N PRO A 75 -13.37 -1.15 -10.80
CA PRO A 75 -12.78 -1.28 -12.13
C PRO A 75 -11.29 -1.68 -12.17
N ASP A 76 -10.52 -1.29 -11.15
CA ASP A 76 -9.10 -1.66 -11.02
C ASP A 76 -8.88 -3.06 -10.46
N LEU A 77 -9.90 -3.68 -9.86
CA LEU A 77 -9.84 -5.02 -9.25
C LEU A 77 -10.66 -6.08 -9.98
N ALA A 78 -11.44 -5.69 -10.99
CA ALA A 78 -12.26 -6.57 -11.81
C ALA A 78 -11.43 -7.71 -12.44
N GLY A 79 -11.60 -8.92 -11.91
CA GLY A 79 -10.87 -10.13 -12.30
C GLY A 79 -9.59 -10.44 -11.51
N GLN A 80 -9.23 -9.65 -10.50
CA GLN A 80 -8.08 -9.89 -9.60
C GLN A 80 -8.46 -10.58 -8.29
N VAL A 81 -9.69 -10.38 -7.82
CA VAL A 81 -10.22 -10.93 -6.58
C VAL A 81 -10.77 -12.34 -6.83
N LEU A 82 -10.32 -13.31 -6.03
CA LEU A 82 -10.80 -14.69 -6.05
C LEU A 82 -12.02 -14.87 -5.14
N ALA A 83 -12.77 -15.95 -5.35
CA ALA A 83 -13.74 -16.42 -4.36
C ALA A 83 -13.01 -16.83 -3.06
N GLY A 84 -13.35 -16.18 -1.95
CA GLY A 84 -12.73 -16.37 -0.63
C GLY A 84 -13.63 -17.17 0.32
N PRO A 85 -13.06 -18.05 1.17
CA PRO A 85 -13.84 -18.93 2.05
C PRO A 85 -14.48 -18.19 3.25
N MET A 86 -14.10 -16.95 3.51
CA MET A 86 -14.74 -16.05 4.48
C MET A 86 -15.43 -14.86 3.78
N GLY A 87 -16.14 -15.15 2.70
CA GLY A 87 -16.87 -14.15 1.92
C GLY A 87 -15.99 -13.32 1.01
N ALA A 88 -15.95 -13.67 -0.29
CA ALA A 88 -15.67 -12.68 -1.32
C ALA A 88 -16.97 -11.97 -1.70
N GLY A 89 -16.96 -10.65 -1.69
CA GLY A 89 -18.13 -9.80 -1.95
C GLY A 89 -18.51 -8.95 -0.74
N ASP A 90 -18.80 -7.69 -1.00
CA ASP A 90 -19.06 -6.60 -0.05
C ASP A 90 -17.89 -6.27 0.91
N ASP A 91 -17.47 -5.01 0.85
CA ASP A 91 -16.48 -4.38 1.72
C ASP A 91 -17.11 -3.10 2.28
N GLY A 92 -17.94 -3.23 3.32
CA GLY A 92 -18.70 -2.11 3.88
C GLY A 92 -17.87 -0.97 4.46
N ALA A 93 -16.56 -1.15 4.64
CA ALA A 93 -15.64 -0.12 5.13
C ALA A 93 -14.71 0.47 4.03
N GLY A 94 -14.53 -0.25 2.91
CA GLY A 94 -13.68 0.16 1.79
C GLY A 94 -12.17 0.04 2.01
N HIS A 95 -11.71 -0.32 3.21
CA HIS A 95 -10.28 -0.36 3.55
C HIS A 95 -9.56 -1.50 2.82
N GLY A 96 -10.10 -2.72 2.86
CA GLY A 96 -9.54 -3.88 2.15
C GLY A 96 -9.59 -3.73 0.63
N THR A 97 -10.58 -3.05 0.08
CA THR A 97 -10.60 -2.61 -1.34
C THR A 97 -9.40 -1.72 -1.67
N GLY A 98 -9.06 -0.79 -0.76
CA GLY A 98 -7.85 0.03 -0.88
C GLY A 98 -6.58 -0.80 -0.85
N MET A 99 -6.44 -1.71 0.11
CA MET A 99 -5.25 -2.57 0.23
C MET A 99 -5.10 -3.50 -0.99
N ALA A 100 -6.20 -4.10 -1.47
CA ALA A 100 -6.23 -4.87 -2.70
C ALA A 100 -5.81 -4.04 -3.92
N GLY A 101 -6.24 -2.77 -4.00
CA GLY A 101 -5.81 -1.81 -5.03
C GLY A 101 -4.30 -1.58 -5.04
N LEU A 102 -3.71 -1.33 -3.87
CA LEU A 102 -2.26 -1.11 -3.71
C LEU A 102 -1.43 -2.36 -4.05
N ILE A 103 -1.97 -3.56 -3.83
CA ILE A 103 -1.30 -4.83 -4.17
C ILE A 103 -1.45 -5.13 -5.68
N ALA A 104 -2.68 -5.17 -6.21
CA ALA A 104 -3.03 -5.84 -7.46
C ALA A 104 -3.80 -4.98 -8.49
N GLY A 105 -4.02 -3.70 -8.21
CA GLY A 105 -4.80 -2.79 -9.07
C GLY A 105 -4.33 -2.74 -10.52
N LEU A 106 -5.28 -2.75 -11.46
CA LEU A 106 -5.04 -2.78 -12.90
C LEU A 106 -5.08 -1.38 -13.56
N GLY A 107 -5.42 -0.33 -12.81
CA GLY A 107 -5.48 1.05 -13.29
C GLY A 107 -6.50 1.34 -14.41
N ARG A 108 -7.41 0.40 -14.69
CA ARG A 108 -8.43 0.46 -15.76
C ARG A 108 -9.48 1.54 -15.53
N GLY A 109 -9.78 1.87 -14.28
CA GLY A 109 -10.71 2.95 -13.93
C GLY A 109 -10.21 4.33 -14.38
N ASN A 110 -11.07 5.34 -14.26
CA ASN A 110 -10.76 6.72 -14.63
C ASN A 110 -10.12 6.87 -16.04
N GLY A 111 -10.61 6.10 -17.03
CA GLY A 111 -10.07 6.11 -18.39
C GLY A 111 -8.69 5.47 -18.56
N GLY A 112 -8.37 4.42 -17.79
CA GLY A 112 -7.03 3.82 -17.80
C GLY A 112 -6.01 4.62 -16.97
N GLN A 113 -6.49 5.33 -15.94
CA GLN A 113 -5.69 6.20 -15.06
C GLN A 113 -6.10 6.06 -13.58
N GLY A 114 -6.64 4.88 -13.22
CA GLY A 114 -7.00 4.49 -11.86
C GLY A 114 -5.79 4.10 -11.00
N VAL A 115 -6.02 3.24 -10.01
CA VAL A 115 -4.96 2.73 -9.13
C VAL A 115 -4.28 1.52 -9.75
N TYR A 116 -2.96 1.64 -9.94
CA TYR A 116 -2.09 0.54 -10.31
C TYR A 116 -1.46 -0.07 -9.04
N GLY A 117 -1.66 -1.36 -8.82
CA GLY A 117 -1.00 -2.08 -7.74
C GLY A 117 0.46 -2.36 -8.06
N VAL A 118 1.29 -2.58 -7.03
CA VAL A 118 2.71 -2.91 -7.19
C VAL A 118 2.91 -4.18 -8.01
N ALA A 119 2.02 -5.17 -7.87
CA ALA A 119 2.10 -6.47 -8.53
C ALA A 119 0.79 -6.78 -9.29
N PRO A 120 0.52 -6.12 -10.43
CA PRO A 120 -0.79 -6.14 -11.12
C PRO A 120 -1.11 -7.46 -11.84
N SER A 121 -0.39 -8.55 -11.56
CA SER A 121 -0.68 -9.90 -12.06
C SER A 121 -0.76 -10.96 -10.95
N VAL A 122 -0.73 -10.56 -9.68
CA VAL A 122 -1.11 -11.44 -8.56
C VAL A 122 -2.62 -11.66 -8.53
N LYS A 123 -3.08 -12.60 -7.70
CA LYS A 123 -4.49 -12.70 -7.29
C LYS A 123 -4.67 -12.39 -5.80
N ILE A 124 -5.78 -11.74 -5.48
CA ILE A 124 -6.19 -11.44 -4.10
C ILE A 124 -7.18 -12.50 -3.64
N LEU A 125 -6.88 -13.18 -2.54
CA LEU A 125 -7.81 -14.08 -1.86
C LEU A 125 -8.34 -13.36 -0.60
N PRO A 126 -9.58 -12.85 -0.60
CA PRO A 126 -10.10 -12.05 0.50
C PRO A 126 -10.57 -12.92 1.67
N PHE A 127 -10.30 -12.45 2.88
CA PHE A 127 -10.85 -12.97 4.13
C PHE A 127 -11.40 -11.79 4.93
N ARG A 128 -12.73 -11.66 4.96
CA ARG A 128 -13.40 -10.55 5.65
C ARG A 128 -13.45 -10.81 7.16
N THR A 129 -12.96 -9.85 7.94
CA THR A 129 -12.91 -9.91 9.42
C THR A 129 -13.72 -8.81 10.12
N TYR A 130 -14.46 -7.99 9.35
CA TYR A 130 -15.28 -6.89 9.85
C TYR A 130 -16.75 -7.06 9.43
N LEU A 131 -17.67 -6.65 10.31
CA LEU A 131 -19.09 -6.51 10.00
C LEU A 131 -19.35 -5.24 9.16
N SER A 132 -20.54 -5.11 8.55
CA SER A 132 -20.86 -3.96 7.68
C SER A 132 -21.05 -2.63 8.43
N ASP A 133 -21.05 -2.65 9.77
CA ASP A 133 -20.95 -1.48 10.64
C ASP A 133 -19.49 -1.08 10.97
N ASN A 134 -18.52 -1.73 10.33
CA ASN A 134 -17.07 -1.60 10.55
C ASN A 134 -16.59 -2.05 11.94
N SER A 135 -17.38 -2.81 12.70
CA SER A 135 -16.89 -3.49 13.91
C SER A 135 -16.11 -4.77 13.54
N MET A 136 -15.05 -5.09 14.30
CA MET A 136 -14.27 -6.31 14.07
C MET A 136 -15.00 -7.54 14.64
N MET A 137 -15.09 -8.60 13.83
CA MET A 137 -15.72 -9.86 14.21
C MET A 137 -14.86 -10.63 15.22
N PRO A 138 -15.40 -11.01 16.40
CA PRO A 138 -14.65 -11.77 17.41
C PRO A 138 -14.05 -13.09 16.87
N GLY A 139 -12.75 -13.30 17.09
CA GLY A 139 -12.03 -14.51 16.66
C GLY A 139 -11.82 -14.66 15.14
N ALA A 140 -12.22 -13.65 14.34
CA ALA A 140 -12.20 -13.77 12.88
C ALA A 140 -10.80 -13.62 12.28
N VAL A 141 -9.91 -12.84 12.90
CA VAL A 141 -8.53 -12.64 12.41
C VAL A 141 -7.72 -13.92 12.54
N GLU A 142 -7.83 -14.58 13.69
CA GLU A 142 -7.19 -15.86 14.02
C GLU A 142 -7.67 -16.97 13.07
N LYS A 143 -8.99 -17.03 12.86
CA LYS A 143 -9.63 -17.96 11.90
C LYS A 143 -9.19 -17.68 10.47
N ALA A 144 -9.16 -16.41 10.05
CA ALA A 144 -8.71 -16.02 8.72
C ALA A 144 -7.25 -16.36 8.47
N ILE A 145 -6.35 -16.15 9.45
CA ILE A 145 -4.92 -16.51 9.33
C ILE A 145 -4.77 -18.03 9.16
N ARG A 146 -5.50 -18.86 9.91
CA ARG A 146 -5.45 -20.32 9.75
C ARG A 146 -6.00 -20.77 8.39
N LEU A 147 -7.13 -20.22 7.93
CA LEU A 147 -7.68 -20.54 6.61
C LEU A 147 -6.79 -20.04 5.46
N ALA A 148 -6.11 -18.90 5.62
CA ALA A 148 -5.10 -18.41 4.69
C ALA A 148 -3.84 -19.30 4.67
N ALA A 149 -3.44 -19.85 5.82
CA ALA A 149 -2.34 -20.81 5.94
C ALA A 149 -2.60 -22.13 5.20
N ASP A 150 -3.85 -22.58 5.14
CA ASP A 150 -4.27 -23.76 4.37
C ASP A 150 -4.73 -23.45 2.93
N SER A 151 -4.65 -22.18 2.52
CA SER A 151 -4.97 -21.73 1.15
C SER A 151 -3.77 -21.82 0.19
N PRO A 152 -3.97 -21.69 -1.14
CA PRO A 152 -2.87 -21.57 -2.11
C PRO A 152 -2.14 -20.22 -2.08
N ALA A 153 -2.52 -19.26 -1.22
CA ALA A 153 -1.77 -18.02 -1.06
C ALA A 153 -0.34 -18.29 -0.56
N ARG A 154 0.64 -17.52 -1.04
CA ARG A 154 2.03 -17.57 -0.53
C ARG A 154 2.29 -16.50 0.54
N ILE A 155 1.63 -15.36 0.41
CA ILE A 155 1.75 -14.19 1.27
C ILE A 155 0.42 -13.96 1.99
N ILE A 156 0.46 -13.60 3.27
CA ILE A 156 -0.67 -13.13 4.05
C ILE A 156 -0.43 -11.65 4.41
N ASN A 157 -1.34 -10.77 4.00
CA ASN A 157 -1.33 -9.35 4.32
C ASN A 157 -2.35 -9.05 5.43
N LEU A 158 -1.87 -8.49 6.53
CA LEU A 158 -2.65 -8.06 7.70
C LEU A 158 -2.49 -6.54 7.88
N SER A 159 -3.31 -5.76 7.19
CA SER A 159 -3.32 -4.29 7.28
C SER A 159 -4.13 -3.79 8.49
N LEU A 160 -3.98 -4.49 9.62
CA LEU A 160 -4.67 -4.30 10.90
C LEU A 160 -3.68 -4.45 12.07
N GLY A 161 -4.06 -4.02 13.26
CA GLY A 161 -3.26 -4.22 14.46
C GLY A 161 -3.99 -3.94 15.78
N THR A 162 -3.43 -4.44 16.88
CA THR A 162 -3.90 -4.25 18.26
C THR A 162 -2.72 -4.12 19.22
N GLY A 163 -2.86 -3.30 20.26
CA GLY A 163 -1.82 -3.04 21.28
C GLY A 163 -1.66 -4.15 22.32
N THR A 164 -2.41 -5.25 22.21
CA THR A 164 -2.42 -6.36 23.18
C THR A 164 -2.13 -7.69 22.49
N ALA A 165 -1.19 -8.46 23.02
CA ALA A 165 -0.89 -9.79 22.48
C ALA A 165 -2.08 -10.75 22.68
N VAL A 166 -2.57 -11.35 21.58
CA VAL A 166 -3.64 -12.35 21.58
C VAL A 166 -3.02 -13.74 21.35
N PRO A 167 -3.07 -14.68 22.34
CA PRO A 167 -2.42 -15.99 22.22
C PRO A 167 -2.81 -16.77 20.97
N ASP A 168 -4.10 -16.82 20.66
CA ASP A 168 -4.64 -17.53 19.50
C ASP A 168 -4.17 -16.94 18.16
N MET A 169 -3.98 -15.61 18.09
CA MET A 169 -3.42 -14.93 16.92
C MET A 169 -1.92 -15.22 16.78
N ARG A 170 -1.18 -15.28 17.89
CA ARG A 170 0.23 -15.69 17.88
C ARG A 170 0.40 -17.12 17.37
N GLU A 171 -0.46 -18.04 17.82
CA GLU A 171 -0.42 -19.44 17.40
C GLU A 171 -0.86 -19.60 15.93
N ALA A 172 -1.88 -18.85 15.48
CA ALA A 172 -2.29 -18.80 14.08
C ALA A 172 -1.18 -18.27 13.15
N VAL A 173 -0.47 -17.19 13.54
CA VAL A 173 0.69 -16.66 12.80
C VAL A 173 1.82 -17.70 12.74
N ALA A 174 2.14 -18.34 13.86
CA ALA A 174 3.15 -19.39 13.88
C ALA A 174 2.75 -20.62 13.03
N TYR A 175 1.45 -20.96 12.97
CA TYR A 175 0.92 -21.99 12.07
C TYR A 175 1.09 -21.59 10.60
N ALA A 176 0.79 -20.34 10.23
CA ALA A 176 1.02 -19.83 8.88
C ALA A 176 2.50 -19.87 8.47
N GLN A 177 3.41 -19.48 9.37
CA GLN A 177 4.85 -19.57 9.14
C GLN A 177 5.31 -21.03 8.96
N ARG A 178 4.83 -21.97 9.78
CA ARG A 178 5.09 -23.42 9.61
C ARG A 178 4.51 -23.98 8.30
N LYS A 179 3.44 -23.39 7.77
CA LYS A 179 2.88 -23.67 6.43
C LYS A 179 3.61 -22.94 5.29
N GLY A 180 4.79 -22.38 5.56
CA GLY A 180 5.63 -21.71 4.57
C GLY A 180 5.10 -20.37 4.06
N LYS A 181 4.16 -19.74 4.78
CA LYS A 181 3.58 -18.44 4.38
C LYS A 181 4.45 -17.28 4.86
N LEU A 182 4.62 -16.28 4.00
CA LEU A 182 5.19 -14.99 4.39
C LEU A 182 4.07 -14.12 4.98
N VAL A 183 4.23 -13.68 6.22
CA VAL A 183 3.24 -12.84 6.92
C VAL A 183 3.74 -11.40 6.96
N VAL A 184 2.98 -10.48 6.36
CA VAL A 184 3.23 -9.02 6.39
C VAL A 184 2.14 -8.34 7.21
N ALA A 185 2.52 -7.43 8.10
CA ALA A 185 1.59 -6.73 8.98
C ALA A 185 1.90 -5.23 9.08
N ALA A 186 0.87 -4.43 9.28
CA ALA A 186 1.00 -3.00 9.59
C ALA A 186 1.68 -2.81 10.97
N ALA A 187 2.73 -1.99 11.05
CA ALA A 187 3.43 -1.72 12.31
C ALA A 187 2.64 -0.83 13.29
N GLY A 188 1.47 -0.31 12.90
CA GLY A 188 0.58 0.50 13.73
C GLY A 188 0.41 1.94 13.26
N ASN A 189 -0.67 2.57 13.72
CA ASN A 189 -0.92 4.00 13.58
C ASN A 189 -1.50 4.53 14.91
N THR A 190 -1.13 5.74 15.31
CA THR A 190 -1.68 6.44 16.49
C THR A 190 -1.92 7.92 16.18
N PRO A 191 -2.94 8.57 16.78
CA PRO A 191 -3.09 10.02 16.74
C PRO A 191 -2.15 10.78 17.69
N ASP A 192 -1.46 10.09 18.62
CA ASP A 192 -0.71 10.74 19.70
C ASP A 192 0.69 10.11 19.99
N ASN A 193 1.22 10.36 21.18
CA ASN A 193 2.56 9.92 21.58
C ASN A 193 2.61 8.50 22.18
N SER A 194 1.61 7.64 21.96
CA SER A 194 1.54 6.23 22.43
C SER A 194 2.55 5.28 21.75
N ARG A 195 3.82 5.69 21.65
CA ARG A 195 4.84 5.04 20.80
C ARG A 195 5.39 3.74 21.38
N ASP A 196 5.23 3.53 22.69
CA ASP A 196 5.86 2.43 23.41
C ASP A 196 4.99 1.14 23.51
N VAL A 197 3.86 1.09 22.78
CA VAL A 197 2.91 -0.04 22.81
C VAL A 197 3.14 -0.97 21.61
N PRO A 198 3.58 -2.23 21.80
CA PRO A 198 3.80 -3.18 20.71
C PRO A 198 2.53 -3.51 19.94
N VAL A 199 2.62 -3.45 18.60
CA VAL A 199 1.47 -3.65 17.72
C VAL A 199 1.47 -5.07 17.15
N TYR A 200 0.51 -5.88 17.57
CA TYR A 200 0.31 -7.24 17.09
C TYR A 200 -0.69 -7.25 15.92
N PRO A 201 -0.46 -8.03 14.85
CA PRO A 201 0.51 -9.14 14.75
C PRO A 201 1.94 -8.77 14.30
N ALA A 202 2.25 -7.50 13.98
CA ALA A 202 3.59 -7.10 13.53
C ALA A 202 4.70 -7.42 14.57
N ALA A 203 4.38 -7.31 15.86
CA ALA A 203 5.23 -7.65 17.00
C ALA A 203 5.27 -9.15 17.37
N TYR A 204 4.82 -10.06 16.50
CA TYR A 204 5.08 -11.49 16.67
C TYR A 204 6.39 -11.93 15.98
N PRO A 205 7.08 -12.96 16.52
CA PRO A 205 8.30 -13.50 15.93
C PRO A 205 8.13 -13.83 14.45
N GLY A 206 9.11 -13.46 13.62
CA GLY A 206 9.14 -13.82 12.20
C GLY A 206 8.14 -13.09 11.28
N VAL A 207 7.35 -12.14 11.79
CA VAL A 207 6.43 -11.31 10.98
C VAL A 207 7.16 -10.11 10.37
N VAL A 208 6.85 -9.81 9.10
CA VAL A 208 7.31 -8.59 8.42
C VAL A 208 6.41 -7.43 8.86
N GLY A 209 6.74 -6.80 9.98
CA GLY A 209 6.12 -5.54 10.41
C GLY A 209 6.59 -4.38 9.52
N VAL A 210 5.67 -3.57 9.02
CA VAL A 210 5.98 -2.47 8.08
C VAL A 210 5.51 -1.12 8.59
N SER A 211 6.43 -0.17 8.74
CA SER A 211 6.13 1.24 9.05
C SER A 211 5.85 2.06 7.79
N ALA A 212 5.05 3.12 7.93
CA ALA A 212 4.72 4.04 6.84
C ALA A 212 5.70 5.21 6.74
N LEU A 213 6.13 5.52 5.51
CA LEU A 213 6.96 6.68 5.17
C LEU A 213 6.20 7.71 4.32
N THR A 214 6.61 8.97 4.45
CA THR A 214 6.23 10.07 3.57
C THR A 214 7.03 10.09 2.27
N ARG A 215 6.61 10.92 1.31
CA ARG A 215 7.38 11.20 0.08
C ARG A 215 8.78 11.76 0.32
N LYS A 216 9.08 12.23 1.54
CA LYS A 216 10.40 12.72 1.96
C LYS A 216 11.28 11.65 2.63
N GLY A 217 10.78 10.42 2.76
CA GLY A 217 11.49 9.33 3.45
C GLY A 217 11.44 9.40 4.98
N SER A 218 10.80 10.41 5.58
CA SER A 218 10.51 10.41 7.02
C SER A 218 9.40 9.41 7.34
N MET A 219 9.29 8.98 8.60
CA MET A 219 8.07 8.32 9.09
C MET A 219 6.83 9.19 8.84
N ALA A 220 5.68 8.56 8.60
CA ALA A 220 4.38 9.22 8.57
C ALA A 220 4.04 9.82 9.96
N SER A 221 3.28 10.91 9.99
CA SER A 221 2.96 11.65 11.22
C SER A 221 2.17 10.84 12.26
N ASN A 222 1.41 9.84 11.81
CA ASN A 222 0.66 8.90 12.64
C ASN A 222 1.40 7.57 12.89
N GLY A 223 2.66 7.43 12.45
CA GLY A 223 3.41 6.18 12.57
C GLY A 223 3.79 5.85 14.01
N VAL A 224 3.64 4.57 14.39
CA VAL A 224 4.19 4.02 15.63
C VAL A 224 5.59 3.45 15.34
N PRO A 225 6.67 3.95 15.94
CA PRO A 225 7.99 3.32 15.87
C PRO A 225 8.06 2.18 16.90
N GLY A 226 8.92 1.19 16.65
CA GLY A 226 9.27 0.17 17.64
C GLY A 226 10.03 -1.01 17.08
N SER A 227 10.56 -1.86 17.97
CA SER A 227 11.46 -2.96 17.60
C SER A 227 10.82 -4.03 16.70
N TRP A 228 9.50 -4.03 16.59
CA TRP A 228 8.70 -4.86 15.69
C TRP A 228 8.69 -4.40 14.22
N VAL A 229 9.26 -3.24 13.89
CA VAL A 229 9.44 -2.80 12.51
C VAL A 229 10.53 -3.65 11.84
N SER A 230 10.17 -4.36 10.76
CA SER A 230 11.09 -5.20 9.95
C SER A 230 11.63 -4.42 8.77
N LEU A 231 10.74 -3.65 8.14
CA LEU A 231 10.96 -2.82 6.97
C LEU A 231 10.11 -1.57 7.09
N SER A 232 10.37 -0.60 6.22
CA SER A 232 9.51 0.55 6.00
C SER A 232 9.09 0.63 4.54
N ALA A 233 7.97 1.27 4.25
CA ALA A 233 7.52 1.50 2.87
C ALA A 233 6.74 2.82 2.77
N PRO A 234 6.59 3.39 1.56
CA PRO A 234 5.61 4.44 1.31
C PRO A 234 4.26 4.14 1.94
N GLY A 235 3.70 5.11 2.65
CA GLY A 235 2.42 4.92 3.32
C GLY A 235 1.74 6.20 3.79
N ALA A 236 2.29 7.39 3.50
CA ALA A 236 1.56 8.65 3.57
C ALA A 236 1.18 9.14 2.17
N ASP A 237 0.09 9.91 2.07
CA ASP A 237 -0.40 10.51 0.82
C ASP A 237 -0.50 9.47 -0.30
N THR A 238 -1.12 8.33 0.03
CA THR A 238 -1.20 7.13 -0.80
C THR A 238 -2.61 7.00 -1.38
N PRO A 239 -2.83 7.33 -2.66
CA PRO A 239 -4.14 7.14 -3.28
C PRO A 239 -4.42 5.65 -3.50
N SER A 240 -5.67 5.25 -3.23
CA SER A 240 -6.14 3.86 -3.25
C SER A 240 -7.58 3.76 -3.77
N ALA A 241 -7.98 2.54 -4.15
CA ALA A 241 -9.35 2.23 -4.51
C ALA A 241 -10.25 2.25 -3.26
N CYS A 242 -11.52 2.65 -3.38
CA CYS A 242 -12.47 2.59 -2.26
C CYS A 242 -13.93 2.58 -2.74
N ILE A 243 -14.86 2.54 -1.77
CA ILE A 243 -16.31 2.47 -1.98
C ILE A 243 -17.00 3.84 -2.09
N SER A 244 -16.25 4.94 -2.17
CA SER A 244 -16.82 6.28 -2.37
C SER A 244 -17.48 6.43 -3.75
N GLU A 245 -18.27 7.49 -3.94
CA GLU A 245 -18.81 7.88 -5.26
C GLU A 245 -17.71 8.09 -6.30
N THR A 246 -16.57 8.67 -5.89
CA THR A 246 -15.37 8.83 -6.73
C THR A 246 -14.62 7.52 -6.98
N ARG A 247 -14.92 6.46 -6.23
CA ARG A 247 -14.23 5.16 -6.19
C ARG A 247 -12.75 5.21 -5.80
N TYR A 248 -12.26 6.39 -5.38
CA TYR A 248 -10.86 6.67 -5.06
C TYR A 248 -10.72 7.56 -3.83
N CYS A 249 -9.82 7.16 -2.94
CA CYS A 249 -9.58 7.77 -1.64
C CYS A 249 -8.07 8.03 -1.44
N MET A 250 -7.72 8.96 -0.55
CA MET A 250 -6.34 9.21 -0.13
C MET A 250 -6.13 8.67 1.29
N GLY A 251 -5.11 7.84 1.49
CA GLY A 251 -4.81 7.22 2.78
C GLY A 251 -3.41 7.54 3.31
N THR A 252 -3.28 7.58 4.64
CA THR A 252 -2.00 7.70 5.34
C THR A 252 -1.98 6.72 6.53
N GLY A 253 -1.12 5.70 6.46
CA GLY A 253 -0.87 4.75 7.55
C GLY A 253 -0.14 3.48 7.10
N SER A 254 0.39 2.74 8.10
CA SER A 254 1.14 1.48 7.93
C SER A 254 0.37 0.36 7.24
N SER A 255 -0.97 0.44 7.19
CA SER A 255 -1.83 -0.42 6.38
C SER A 255 -1.44 -0.43 4.90
N GLY A 256 -1.23 0.75 4.31
CA GLY A 256 -0.81 0.89 2.91
C GLY A 256 0.63 0.45 2.69
N ALA A 257 1.51 0.73 3.66
CA ALA A 257 2.91 0.30 3.64
C ALA A 257 3.04 -1.24 3.64
N ALA A 258 2.24 -1.94 4.46
CA ALA A 258 2.14 -3.40 4.46
C ALA A 258 1.61 -3.93 3.12
N ALA A 259 0.53 -3.35 2.58
CA ALA A 259 -0.04 -3.74 1.30
C ALA A 259 0.95 -3.60 0.13
N LEU A 260 1.63 -2.45 0.02
CA LEU A 260 2.67 -2.24 -1.00
C LEU A 260 3.85 -3.22 -0.82
N THR A 261 4.26 -3.51 0.42
CA THR A 261 5.32 -4.49 0.73
C THR A 261 4.93 -5.92 0.37
N SER A 262 3.68 -6.32 0.61
CA SER A 262 3.11 -7.59 0.12
C SER A 262 3.13 -7.68 -1.41
N GLY A 263 2.90 -6.55 -2.10
CA GLY A 263 3.12 -6.41 -3.53
C GLY A 263 4.57 -6.68 -3.93
N VAL A 264 5.55 -6.00 -3.30
CA VAL A 264 6.99 -6.20 -3.62
C VAL A 264 7.43 -7.65 -3.34
N ALA A 265 6.98 -8.24 -2.23
CA ALA A 265 7.23 -9.65 -1.92
C ALA A 265 6.71 -10.58 -3.03
N ALA A 266 5.51 -10.31 -3.58
CA ALA A 266 4.94 -11.07 -4.67
C ALA A 266 5.69 -10.90 -6.01
N LEU A 267 6.30 -9.74 -6.26
CA LEU A 267 7.18 -9.55 -7.42
C LEU A 267 8.42 -10.44 -7.34
N VAL A 268 9.11 -10.44 -6.19
CA VAL A 268 10.29 -11.29 -5.93
C VAL A 268 9.91 -12.76 -6.05
N TRP A 269 8.80 -13.18 -5.42
CA TRP A 269 8.38 -14.59 -5.41
C TRP A 269 7.83 -15.11 -6.75
N SER A 270 7.53 -14.20 -7.68
CA SER A 270 7.15 -14.52 -9.06
C SER A 270 8.39 -14.70 -9.96
N VAL A 271 9.50 -14.02 -9.68
CA VAL A 271 10.81 -14.26 -10.33
C VAL A 271 11.46 -15.54 -9.79
N HIS A 272 11.30 -15.82 -8.49
CA HIS A 272 11.92 -16.95 -7.80
C HIS A 272 10.86 -17.89 -7.21
N PRO A 273 10.09 -18.63 -8.05
CA PRO A 273 8.94 -19.41 -7.61
C PRO A 273 9.31 -20.60 -6.71
N ASP A 274 10.56 -21.02 -6.72
CA ASP A 274 11.17 -22.11 -5.93
C ASP A 274 11.52 -21.71 -4.48
N TRP A 275 11.68 -20.42 -4.19
CA TRP A 275 12.12 -19.94 -2.87
C TRP A 275 11.07 -20.14 -1.76
N THR A 276 11.54 -20.17 -0.51
CA THR A 276 10.69 -20.14 0.69
C THR A 276 10.33 -18.71 1.12
N ALA A 277 9.36 -18.59 2.05
CA ALA A 277 9.04 -17.32 2.69
C ALA A 277 10.28 -16.65 3.30
N ASN A 278 11.13 -17.44 3.98
CA ASN A 278 12.33 -16.95 4.65
C ASN A 278 13.32 -16.31 3.67
N GLN A 279 13.52 -16.94 2.52
CA GLN A 279 14.38 -16.48 1.43
C GLN A 279 13.87 -15.18 0.78
N VAL A 280 12.54 -15.07 0.60
CA VAL A 280 11.93 -13.80 0.14
C VAL A 280 12.05 -12.71 1.19
N ILE A 281 11.86 -13.00 2.49
CA ILE A 281 12.10 -12.03 3.57
C ILE A 281 13.55 -11.56 3.53
N GLN A 282 14.53 -12.48 3.53
CA GLN A 282 15.96 -12.16 3.50
C GLN A 282 16.31 -11.22 2.34
N ARG A 283 15.85 -11.54 1.12
CA ARG A 283 16.04 -10.69 -0.05
C ARG A 283 15.47 -9.28 0.13
N LEU A 284 14.31 -9.13 0.77
CA LEU A 284 13.72 -7.80 1.07
C LEU A 284 14.52 -7.03 2.13
N LEU A 285 15.07 -7.70 3.16
CA LEU A 285 15.89 -7.06 4.19
C LEU A 285 17.24 -6.59 3.63
N ASP A 286 17.92 -7.42 2.83
CA ASP A 286 19.25 -7.11 2.31
C ASP A 286 19.21 -5.95 1.31
N THR A 287 18.25 -6.00 0.39
CA THR A 287 18.10 -5.03 -0.71
C THR A 287 17.36 -3.75 -0.33
N ALA A 288 16.95 -3.62 0.93
CA ALA A 288 16.33 -2.40 1.45
C ALA A 288 17.20 -1.16 1.24
N ASN A 289 16.57 -0.02 0.98
CA ASN A 289 17.21 1.29 1.01
C ASN A 289 17.48 1.65 2.48
N ARG A 290 18.74 1.57 2.90
CA ARG A 290 19.16 1.88 4.26
C ARG A 290 19.00 3.38 4.53
N PRO A 291 18.52 3.81 5.70
CA PRO A 291 18.57 5.19 6.14
C PRO A 291 20.00 5.58 6.58
N ASP A 292 20.23 6.85 6.85
CA ASP A 292 21.50 7.37 7.40
C ASP A 292 21.63 7.16 8.92
N GLU A 293 21.19 5.99 9.42
CA GLU A 293 21.24 5.58 10.83
C GLU A 293 21.49 4.06 10.96
N PRO A 294 21.94 3.57 12.14
CA PRO A 294 22.14 2.13 12.36
C PRO A 294 20.87 1.30 12.15
N VAL A 295 21.02 0.11 11.57
CA VAL A 295 19.91 -0.81 11.28
C VAL A 295 20.10 -2.18 11.96
N PRO A 296 19.02 -2.86 12.41
CA PRO A 296 17.63 -2.41 12.33
C PRO A 296 17.30 -1.28 13.31
N SER A 297 16.46 -0.34 12.89
CA SER A 297 15.95 0.76 13.74
C SER A 297 14.45 0.67 13.97
N ASP A 298 13.97 1.28 15.05
CA ASP A 298 12.55 1.32 15.42
C ASP A 298 11.68 2.06 14.39
N THR A 299 12.25 2.89 13.51
CA THR A 299 11.50 3.61 12.48
C THR A 299 11.55 2.91 11.12
N PHE A 300 12.71 2.40 10.70
CA PHE A 300 12.91 1.88 9.34
C PHE A 300 13.03 0.35 9.26
N GLY A 301 13.21 -0.32 10.40
CA GLY A 301 13.65 -1.71 10.44
C GLY A 301 14.99 -1.85 9.72
N TRP A 302 15.11 -2.82 8.82
CA TRP A 302 16.29 -2.99 7.98
C TRP A 302 16.42 -1.93 6.87
N GLY A 303 15.37 -1.14 6.60
CA GLY A 303 15.36 -0.05 5.63
C GLY A 303 14.04 0.04 4.85
N SER A 304 13.97 0.97 3.90
CA SER A 304 12.81 1.14 3.04
C SER A 304 12.80 0.14 1.88
N VAL A 305 11.71 -0.60 1.70
CA VAL A 305 11.59 -1.67 0.69
C VAL A 305 11.82 -1.13 -0.73
N SER A 306 12.53 -1.91 -1.55
CA SER A 306 13.09 -1.45 -2.82
C SER A 306 12.90 -2.51 -3.92
N PRO A 307 11.74 -2.55 -4.62
CA PRO A 307 11.44 -3.59 -5.61
C PRO A 307 12.51 -3.69 -6.70
N ARG A 308 13.02 -2.56 -7.19
CA ARG A 308 14.11 -2.50 -8.17
C ARG A 308 15.39 -3.18 -7.68
N LYS A 309 15.81 -2.98 -6.42
CA LYS A 309 16.99 -3.68 -5.88
C LYS A 309 16.69 -5.16 -5.59
N ALA A 310 15.50 -5.45 -5.06
CA ALA A 310 15.05 -6.81 -4.72
C ALA A 310 15.01 -7.74 -5.95
N LEU A 311 14.63 -7.22 -7.12
CA LEU A 311 14.60 -7.97 -8.38
C LEU A 311 15.91 -7.91 -9.18
N ALA A 312 16.82 -6.96 -8.91
CA ALA A 312 18.10 -6.83 -9.60
C ALA A 312 19.27 -7.54 -8.89
N SER A 313 19.16 -7.84 -7.60
CA SER A 313 20.19 -8.57 -6.84
C SER A 313 20.37 -10.01 -7.35
N THR A 314 21.62 -10.43 -7.49
CA THR A 314 22.01 -11.82 -7.81
C THR A 314 22.51 -12.58 -6.58
N ASP A 315 22.40 -12.00 -5.38
CA ASP A 315 22.92 -12.55 -4.14
C ASP A 315 22.12 -13.78 -3.69
N PRO A 316 22.76 -14.84 -3.16
CA PRO A 316 22.06 -16.04 -2.70
C PRO A 316 21.09 -15.69 -1.57
N PRO A 317 19.85 -16.21 -1.57
CA PRO A 317 18.77 -15.72 -0.71
C PRO A 317 18.84 -16.19 0.76
N GLY A 318 19.99 -16.72 1.20
CA GLY A 318 20.15 -17.35 2.51
C GLY A 318 19.46 -18.72 2.65
N PRO A 319 19.49 -19.30 3.86
CA PRO A 319 18.91 -20.61 4.15
C PRO A 319 17.39 -20.65 3.96
N ALA A 320 16.88 -21.77 3.47
CA ALA A 320 15.45 -21.96 3.18
C ALA A 320 14.58 -22.03 4.46
N ASP A 321 15.16 -22.55 5.54
CA ASP A 321 14.54 -22.93 6.81
C ASP A 321 14.68 -21.88 7.93
N VAL A 322 15.68 -21.01 7.86
CA VAL A 322 15.95 -19.97 8.87
C VAL A 322 15.16 -18.69 8.58
N ASN A 323 14.12 -18.39 9.37
CA ASN A 323 13.46 -17.08 9.31
C ASN A 323 14.40 -15.98 9.85
N PRO A 324 14.76 -14.96 9.05
CA PRO A 324 15.84 -14.03 9.42
C PRO A 324 15.42 -12.95 10.43
N LEU A 325 14.13 -12.86 10.80
CA LEU A 325 13.61 -11.92 11.79
C LEU A 325 13.50 -12.53 13.19
N VAL A 326 13.49 -13.87 13.30
CA VAL A 326 13.48 -14.59 14.58
C VAL A 326 14.83 -14.43 15.29
N GLY A 327 14.83 -14.29 16.62
CA GLY A 327 16.05 -14.04 17.42
C GLY A 327 16.62 -12.62 17.31
N LYS A 328 16.42 -11.91 16.18
CA LYS A 328 16.95 -10.55 15.96
C LYS A 328 16.31 -9.46 16.82
N ARG A 329 15.21 -9.76 17.52
CA ARG A 329 14.42 -8.86 18.37
C ARG A 329 14.47 -9.17 19.86
N GLY A 330 15.24 -10.18 20.26
CA GLY A 330 15.06 -10.85 21.56
C GLY A 330 13.96 -11.91 21.57
N ASP A 331 13.20 -12.04 20.47
CA ASP A 331 12.24 -13.12 20.25
C ASP A 331 12.92 -14.49 20.30
N ALA A 332 12.60 -15.29 21.33
CA ALA A 332 13.05 -16.68 21.41
C ALA A 332 12.55 -17.48 20.17
N PRO A 333 13.40 -18.31 19.53
CA PRO A 333 12.98 -19.12 18.41
C PRO A 333 11.84 -20.07 18.79
N THR A 334 10.72 -19.98 18.07
CA THR A 334 9.81 -21.11 17.94
C THR A 334 10.54 -22.20 17.18
N THR A 335 11.09 -23.18 17.90
CA THR A 335 11.58 -24.41 17.31
C THR A 335 10.48 -25.04 16.47
N ALA A 336 10.80 -25.46 15.24
CA ALA A 336 9.92 -26.33 14.50
C ALA A 336 9.80 -27.66 15.28
N PRO A 337 8.58 -28.14 15.57
CA PRO A 337 8.39 -29.54 15.95
C PRO A 337 8.88 -30.44 14.80
N ALA A 338 9.43 -31.59 15.16
CA ALA A 338 9.80 -32.65 14.21
C ALA A 338 8.56 -33.34 13.61
#